data_AF-A0ABD1DVJ6-F1
#
_entry.id   AF-A0ABD1DVJ6-F1
#
_cell.length_a   1.000
_cell.length_b   1.000
_cell.length_c   1.000
_cell.angle_alpha   90.00
_cell.angle_beta   90.00
_cell.angle_gamma   90.00
#
_symmetry.space_group_name_H-M   'P 1'
#
loop_
_entity.id
_entity.type
_entity.pdbx_description
1 polymer ?
#
loop_
_entity_poly.entity_id
_entity_poly.type
_entity_poly.pdbx_seq_one_letter_code
_entity_poly.pdbx_strand_id
1 'polypeptide(L)'
;MLSWYQGYGFILFISYGLFFGCFLGTLLAMKSEQLERAIYDVPWYKMSLANQKSMKFLLNSAQKPVSMTFIFYKLDVPTFLQMYKMIYSTFTMLLTVRDE
;
A
#
# COMPACT_ATOMS: atom_id res chain seq x y z
N MET A 1 14.27 34.81 -1.06
CA MET A 1 13.12 34.53 -0.16
C MET A 1 12.03 33.68 -0.83
N LEU A 2 11.76 33.82 -2.15
CA LEU A 2 10.72 33.04 -2.86
C LEU A 2 11.03 31.54 -3.04
N SER A 3 12.30 31.14 -3.04
CA SER A 3 12.76 29.77 -3.32
C SER A 3 12.38 28.75 -2.23
N TRP A 4 12.29 29.18 -0.96
CA TRP A 4 11.92 28.28 0.16
C TRP A 4 10.46 27.83 0.10
N TYR A 5 9.57 28.68 -0.44
CA TYR A 5 8.15 28.35 -0.62
C TYR A 5 7.96 27.24 -1.67
N GLN A 6 8.75 27.29 -2.76
CA GLN A 6 8.72 26.25 -3.79
C GLN A 6 9.16 24.89 -3.22
N GLY A 7 10.22 24.87 -2.40
CA GLY A 7 10.69 23.64 -1.75
C GLY A 7 9.65 23.00 -0.83
N TYR A 8 8.96 23.81 -0.01
CA TYR A 8 7.89 23.33 0.86
C TYR A 8 6.73 22.71 0.07
N GLY A 9 6.35 23.33 -1.04
CA GLY A 9 5.32 22.80 -1.95
C GLY A 9 5.68 21.42 -2.53
N PHE A 10 6.93 21.23 -2.97
CA PHE A 10 7.38 19.93 -3.49
C PHE A 10 7.37 18.83 -2.42
N ILE A 11 7.78 19.14 -1.19
CA ILE A 11 7.79 18.18 -0.08
C ILE A 11 6.36 17.75 0.27
N LEU A 12 5.42 18.70 0.31
CA LEU A 12 4.00 18.39 0.53
C LEU A 12 3.41 17.55 -0.60
N PHE A 13 3.76 17.84 -1.85
CA PHE A 13 3.26 17.07 -2.99
C PHE A 13 3.77 15.63 -3.00
N ILE A 14 5.07 15.43 -2.73
CA ILE A 14 5.69 14.10 -2.67
C ILE A 14 5.13 13.27 -1.51
N SER A 15 5.02 13.87 -0.32
CA SER A 15 4.43 13.18 0.84
C SER A 15 2.97 12.79 0.62
N TYR A 16 2.17 13.67 0.00
CA TYR A 16 0.80 13.37 -0.36
C TYR A 16 0.70 12.25 -1.40
N GLY A 17 1.52 12.28 -2.45
CA GLY A 17 1.56 11.23 -3.46
C GLY A 17 1.95 9.86 -2.87
N LEU A 18 2.93 9.85 -1.97
CA LEU A 18 3.35 8.64 -1.26
C LEU A 18 2.23 8.10 -0.35
N PHE A 19 1.55 9.00 0.38
CA PHE A 19 0.42 8.63 1.24
C PHE A 19 -0.73 8.03 0.41
N PHE A 20 -1.11 8.67 -0.69
CA PHE A 20 -2.18 8.17 -1.56
C PHE A 20 -1.84 6.81 -2.17
N GLY A 21 -0.60 6.64 -2.65
CA GLY A 21 -0.13 5.36 -3.17
C GLY A 21 -0.20 4.25 -2.12
N CYS A 22 0.34 4.49 -0.92
CA CYS A 22 0.33 3.50 0.16
C CYS A 22 -1.09 3.17 0.64
N PHE A 23 -1.95 4.18 0.76
CA PHE A 23 -3.35 3.98 1.14
C PHE A 23 -4.10 3.13 0.12
N LEU A 24 -3.93 3.42 -1.18
CA LEU A 24 -4.59 2.70 -2.25
C LEU A 24 -4.07 1.26 -2.35
N GLY A 25 -2.76 1.05 -2.15
CA GLY A 25 -2.14 -0.27 -2.07
C GLY A 25 -2.72 -1.14 -0.94
N THR A 26 -2.80 -0.60 0.27
CA THR A 26 -3.39 -1.31 1.42
C THR A 26 -4.89 -1.53 1.26
N LEU A 27 -5.64 -0.56 0.73
CA LEU A 27 -7.08 -0.74 0.48
C LEU A 27 -7.33 -1.86 -0.53
N LEU A 28 -6.53 -1.92 -1.59
CA LEU A 28 -6.61 -2.97 -2.60
C LEU A 28 -6.28 -4.35 -2.02
N ALA A 29 -5.24 -4.45 -1.19
CA ALA A 29 -4.87 -5.69 -0.49
C ALA A 29 -6.01 -6.18 0.43
N MET A 30 -6.57 -5.29 1.26
CA MET A 30 -7.68 -5.60 2.15
C MET A 30 -8.94 -6.07 1.40
N LYS A 31 -9.25 -5.44 0.26
CA LYS A 31 -10.39 -5.84 -0.58
C LYS A 31 -10.16 -7.17 -1.27
N SER A 32 -8.92 -7.48 -1.67
CA SER A 32 -8.56 -8.78 -2.24
C SER A 32 -8.77 -9.91 -1.23
N GLU A 33 -8.37 -9.71 0.02
CA GLU A 33 -8.54 -10.71 1.09
C GLU A 33 -10.03 -10.93 1.44
N GLN A 34 -10.83 -9.86 1.45
CA GLN A 34 -12.29 -9.96 1.63
C GLN A 34 -12.94 -10.72 0.47
N LEU A 35 -12.51 -10.45 -0.77
CA LEU A 35 -13.00 -11.14 -1.95
C LEU A 35 -12.66 -12.63 -1.91
N GLU A 36 -11.43 -12.98 -1.52
CA GLU A 36 -11.01 -14.38 -1.34
C GLU A 36 -11.91 -15.10 -0.33
N ARG A 37 -12.12 -14.50 0.86
CA ARG A 37 -13.04 -15.06 1.87
C ARG A 37 -14.47 -15.24 1.35
N ALA A 38 -14.99 -14.24 0.64
CA ALA A 38 -16.33 -14.32 0.05
C ALA A 38 -16.43 -15.43 -1.02
N ILE A 39 -15.39 -15.64 -1.83
CA ILE A 39 -15.35 -16.72 -2.82
C ILE A 39 -15.32 -18.09 -2.14
N TYR A 40 -14.60 -18.24 -1.02
CA TYR A 40 -14.56 -19.48 -0.25
C TYR A 40 -15.92 -19.85 0.38
N ASP A 41 -16.72 -18.87 0.77
CA ASP A 41 -18.05 -19.07 1.38
C ASP A 41 -19.13 -19.47 0.35
N VAL A 42 -18.89 -19.20 -0.95
CA VAL A 42 -19.82 -19.59 -2.01
C VAL A 42 -19.74 -21.10 -2.29
N PRO A 43 -20.87 -21.83 -2.32
CA PRO A 43 -20.92 -23.25 -2.67
C PRO A 43 -20.68 -23.46 -4.18
N TRP A 44 -19.43 -23.31 -4.60
CA TRP A 44 -18.94 -23.38 -5.98
C TRP A 44 -19.28 -24.71 -6.68
N TYR A 45 -19.40 -25.78 -5.91
CA TYR A 45 -19.78 -27.13 -6.37
C TYR A 45 -21.24 -27.24 -6.83
N LYS A 46 -22.11 -26.28 -6.47
CA LYS A 46 -23.52 -26.23 -6.91
C LYS A 46 -23.79 -25.32 -8.11
N MET A 47 -22.77 -24.62 -8.62
CA MET A 47 -22.90 -23.68 -9.75
C MET A 47 -22.72 -24.36 -11.11
N SER A 48 -23.23 -23.72 -12.17
CA SER A 48 -23.03 -24.14 -13.56
C SER A 48 -21.55 -24.13 -13.95
N LEU A 49 -21.19 -24.97 -14.93
CA LEU A 49 -19.79 -25.13 -15.39
C LEU A 49 -19.16 -23.81 -15.88
N ALA A 50 -19.97 -22.91 -16.47
CA ALA A 50 -19.53 -21.59 -16.93
C ALA A 50 -19.15 -20.67 -15.76
N ASN A 51 -19.93 -20.72 -14.68
CA ASN A 51 -19.68 -19.91 -13.49
C ASN A 51 -18.49 -20.44 -12.69
N GLN A 52 -18.31 -21.77 -12.60
CA GLN A 52 -17.12 -22.37 -11.98
C GLN A 52 -15.81 -21.94 -12.66
N LYS A 53 -15.77 -21.89 -14.00
CA LYS A 53 -14.58 -21.43 -14.74
C LYS A 53 -14.26 -19.97 -14.43
N SER A 54 -15.28 -19.11 -14.42
CA SER A 54 -15.12 -17.68 -14.09
C SER A 54 -14.64 -17.49 -12.65
N MET A 55 -15.17 -18.27 -11.71
CA MET A 55 -14.77 -18.22 -10.31
C MET A 55 -13.33 -18.72 -10.08
N LYS A 56 -12.91 -19.77 -10.79
CA LYS A 56 -11.50 -20.21 -10.81
C LYS A 56 -10.56 -19.13 -11.33
N PHE A 57 -10.95 -18.42 -12.39
CA PHE A 57 -10.15 -17.34 -12.95
C PHE A 57 -10.05 -16.15 -11.98
N LEU A 58 -11.16 -15.80 -11.34
CA LEU A 58 -11.22 -14.76 -10.31
C LEU A 58 -10.37 -15.12 -9.09
N LEU A 59 -10.48 -16.36 -8.59
CA LEU A 59 -9.70 -16.85 -7.46
C LEU A 59 -8.20 -16.88 -7.78
N ASN A 60 -7.82 -17.36 -8.97
CA ASN A 60 -6.42 -17.35 -9.42
C ASN A 60 -5.87 -15.92 -9.58
N SER A 61 -6.73 -14.95 -9.90
CA SER A 61 -6.36 -13.53 -9.98
C SER A 61 -6.27 -12.87 -8.60
N ALA A 62 -7.12 -13.27 -7.64
CA ALA A 62 -7.15 -12.75 -6.28
C ALA A 62 -6.06 -13.37 -5.38
N GLN A 63 -5.71 -14.64 -5.61
CA GLN A 63 -4.60 -15.33 -4.93
C GLN A 63 -3.22 -14.89 -5.40
N LYS A 64 -3.14 -14.20 -6.55
CA LYS A 64 -1.93 -13.44 -6.87
C LYS A 64 -1.94 -12.23 -5.96
N PRO A 65 -1.03 -12.14 -4.97
CA PRO A 65 -0.98 -10.96 -4.13
C PRO A 65 -0.78 -9.77 -5.06
N VAL A 66 -1.76 -8.88 -5.11
CA VAL A 66 -1.61 -7.57 -5.77
C VAL A 66 -0.76 -6.72 -4.83
N SER A 67 0.46 -7.19 -4.58
CA SER A 67 1.54 -6.37 -4.07
C SER A 67 1.93 -5.48 -5.23
N MET A 68 1.33 -4.28 -5.28
CA MET A 68 1.91 -3.15 -5.99
C MET A 68 3.30 -2.95 -5.41
N THR A 69 4.26 -3.63 -6.01
CA THR A 69 5.66 -3.59 -5.62
C THR A 69 6.23 -2.42 -6.38
N PHE A 70 6.34 -1.26 -5.74
CA PHE A 70 7.09 -0.18 -6.35
C PHE A 70 8.57 -0.49 -6.13
N ILE A 71 9.20 -0.97 -7.21
CA ILE A 71 10.62 -1.24 -7.35
C ILE A 71 11.10 -2.44 -6.48
N PHE A 72 10.98 -2.41 -5.14
CA PHE A 72 11.31 -3.55 -4.25
C PHE A 72 10.54 -3.60 -2.92
N TYR A 73 9.68 -2.61 -2.61
CA TYR A 73 8.93 -2.57 -1.35
C TYR A 73 7.45 -2.81 -1.58
N LYS A 74 6.84 -3.63 -0.72
CA LYS A 74 5.38 -3.77 -0.67
C LYS A 74 4.81 -2.43 -0.21
N LEU A 75 3.99 -1.78 -1.04
CA LEU A 75 3.27 -0.58 -0.63
C LEU A 75 2.21 -0.96 0.39
N ASP A 76 2.53 -0.75 1.65
CA ASP A 76 1.64 -1.00 2.76
C ASP A 76 1.71 0.16 3.77
N VAL A 77 0.58 0.52 4.38
CA VAL A 77 0.48 1.52 5.46
C VAL A 77 1.54 1.34 6.56
N PRO A 78 1.88 0.12 7.05
CA PRO A 78 2.97 -0.04 8.02
C PRO A 78 4.34 0.37 7.47
N THR A 79 4.61 0.16 6.18
CA THR A 79 5.87 0.56 5.54
C THR A 79 6.00 2.08 5.46
N PHE A 80 4.90 2.78 5.14
CA PHE A 80 4.86 4.25 5.19
C PHE A 80 5.21 4.77 6.58
N LEU A 81 4.63 4.18 7.63
CA LEU A 81 4.91 4.57 9.01
C LEU A 81 6.38 4.33 9.40
N GLN A 82 6.98 3.23 8.91
CA GLN A 82 8.41 2.94 9.12
C GLN A 82 9.31 3.98 8.46
N MET A 83 9.00 4.40 7.24
CA MET A 83 9.74 5.45 6.54
C MET A 83 9.70 6.77 7.31
N TYR A 84 8.52 7.18 7.79
CA TYR A 84 8.39 8.39 8.61
C TYR A 84 9.17 8.28 9.92
N LYS A 85 9.09 7.13 10.62
CA LYS A 85 9.88 6.90 11.84
C LYS A 85 11.38 7.01 11.59
N MET A 86 11.87 6.52 10.45
CA MET A 86 13.28 6.64 10.08
C MET A 86 13.68 8.10 9.90
N ILE A 87 12.87 8.89 9.18
CA ILE A 87 13.10 10.33 8.99
C ILE A 87 13.13 11.06 10.35
N TYR A 88 12.14 10.81 11.21
CA TYR A 88 12.10 11.39 12.55
C TYR A 88 13.31 10.99 13.39
N SER A 89 13.71 9.71 13.35
CA SER A 89 14.87 9.19 14.09
C SER A 89 16.17 9.86 13.64
N THR A 90 16.39 10.02 12.34
CA THR A 90 17.57 10.71 11.81
C THR A 90 17.56 12.18 12.21
N PHE A 91 16.40 12.84 12.16
CA PHE A 91 16.26 14.22 12.57
C PHE A 91 16.56 14.40 14.07
N THR A 92 16.01 13.55 14.93
CA THR A 92 16.28 13.60 16.37
C THR A 92 17.75 13.35 16.69
N MET A 93 18.40 12.40 16.00
CA MET A 93 19.83 12.14 16.18
C MET A 93 20.68 13.35 15.79
N LEU A 94 20.37 14.00 14.67
CA LEU A 94 21.06 15.22 14.23
C LEU A 94 20.85 16.38 15.19
N LEU A 95 19.66 16.49 15.80
CA LEU A 95 19.40 17.49 16.84
C LEU A 95 20.26 17.22 18.07
N THR A 96 20.27 15.99 18.58
CA THR A 96 21.08 15.60 19.74
C THR A 96 22.57 15.89 19.54
N VAL A 97 23.12 15.59 18.35
CA VAL A 97 24.53 15.87 18.02
C VAL A 97 24.82 17.38 17.89
N ARG A 98 23.81 18.20 17.58
CA ARG A 98 23.98 19.67 17.52
C ARG A 98 23.91 20.32 18.91
N ASP A 99 23.23 19.70 19.85
CA ASP A 99 23.12 20.16 21.24
C ASP A 99 24.38 19.79 22.07
N GLU A 100 25.27 18.95 21.54
CA GLU A 100 26.64 18.70 22.06
C GLU A 100 27.67 19.66 21.44
#